data_AF-A0AB37KKV1-F1
#
_entry.id   AF-A0AB37KKV1-F1
#
_cell.length_a   1.000
_cell.length_b   1.000
_cell.length_c   1.000
_cell.angle_alpha   90.00
_cell.angle_beta   90.00
_cell.angle_gamma   90.00
#
_symmetry.space_group_name_H-M   'P 1'
#
loop_
_entity.id
_entity.type
_entity.pdbx_description
1 polymer ?
#
loop_
_entity_poly.entity_id
_entity_poly.type
_entity_poly.pdbx_seq_one_letter_code
_entity_poly.pdbx_strand_id
1 'polypeptide(L)'
;MNKYQEALDNLKEPTDAWSSSQLQMAENFEEPIVYEHQEDIDTLQELVDLFEEKFVLCPKGWKGHRYTRYYCPNCKKPVKNDDSHCHNCGQNIKFPKIEVTNNKAYLDWSDEDE
;
A
#
# COMPACT_ATOMS: atom_id res chain seq x y z
N MET A 1 11.56 6.70 1.64
CA MET A 1 10.67 7.28 0.61
C MET A 1 10.89 6.50 -0.68
N ASN A 2 9.83 5.94 -1.26
CA ASN A 2 9.94 5.17 -2.50
C ASN A 2 10.15 6.15 -3.68
N LYS A 3 10.97 5.78 -4.68
CA LYS A 3 11.25 6.60 -5.88
C LYS A 3 9.99 7.05 -6.64
N TYR A 4 8.90 6.27 -6.56
CA TYR A 4 7.62 6.64 -7.18
C TYR A 4 6.87 7.71 -6.37
N GLN A 5 7.04 7.74 -5.05
CA GLN A 5 6.48 8.80 -4.20
C GLN A 5 7.19 10.13 -4.49
N GLU A 6 8.52 10.10 -4.60
CA GLU A 6 9.30 11.29 -4.98
C GLU A 6 8.93 11.81 -6.38
N ALA A 7 8.72 10.91 -7.35
CA ALA A 7 8.24 11.29 -8.68
C ALA A 7 6.81 11.89 -8.63
N LEU A 8 5.91 11.28 -7.86
CA LEU A 8 4.54 11.76 -7.66
C LEU A 8 4.53 13.14 -6.99
N ASP A 9 5.39 13.35 -5.99
CA ASP A 9 5.52 14.63 -5.30
C ASP A 9 6.06 15.70 -6.26
N ASN A 10 7.08 15.40 -7.07
CA ASN A 10 7.59 16.31 -8.11
C ASN A 10 6.55 16.65 -9.20
N LEU A 11 5.62 15.75 -9.51
CA LEU A 11 4.53 15.96 -10.47
C LEU A 11 3.33 16.70 -9.86
N LYS A 12 3.10 16.54 -8.54
CA LYS A 12 2.05 17.23 -7.78
C LYS A 12 2.51 18.61 -7.28
N GLU A 13 3.81 18.87 -7.20
CA GLU A 13 4.34 20.20 -6.98
C GLU A 13 3.97 21.09 -8.18
N PRO A 14 3.19 22.15 -7.96
CA PRO A 14 2.80 23.04 -9.03
C PRO A 14 4.08 23.67 -9.58
N THR A 15 4.38 23.37 -10.84
CA THR A 15 5.22 24.30 -11.62
C THR A 15 4.53 25.67 -11.56
N ASP A 16 5.30 26.76 -11.59
CA ASP A 16 4.82 28.16 -11.47
C ASP A 16 3.68 28.57 -12.45
N ALA A 17 3.16 27.64 -13.24
CA ALA A 17 2.04 27.73 -14.17
C ALA A 17 0.64 27.61 -13.55
N TRP A 18 0.48 27.16 -12.30
CA TRP A 18 -0.84 27.13 -11.66
C TRP A 18 -1.25 28.53 -11.19
N SER A 19 -2.29 29.09 -11.82
CA SER A 19 -2.81 30.39 -11.39
C SER A 19 -3.34 30.29 -9.96
N SER A 20 -3.16 31.33 -9.13
CA SER A 20 -3.70 31.38 -7.75
C SER A 20 -5.19 31.04 -7.66
N SER A 21 -5.94 31.18 -8.75
CA SER A 21 -7.36 30.80 -8.84
C SER A 21 -7.56 29.27 -8.84
N GLN A 22 -6.69 28.47 -9.47
CA GLN A 22 -6.79 27.00 -9.42
C GLN A 22 -6.46 26.46 -8.03
N LEU A 23 -5.53 27.09 -7.31
CA LEU A 23 -5.23 26.79 -5.91
C LEU A 23 -6.40 27.15 -4.97
N GLN A 24 -7.10 28.26 -5.22
CA GLN A 24 -8.30 28.66 -4.47
C GLN A 24 -9.52 27.76 -4.75
N MET A 25 -9.63 27.16 -5.94
CA MET A 25 -10.69 26.19 -6.25
C MET A 25 -10.47 24.86 -5.50
N ALA A 26 -9.21 24.45 -5.34
CA ALA A 26 -8.83 23.26 -4.59
C ALA A 26 -9.16 23.35 -3.09
N GLU A 27 -8.95 24.51 -2.47
CA GLU A 27 -9.33 24.75 -1.07
C GLU A 27 -10.85 24.72 -0.85
N ASN A 28 -11.64 25.02 -1.88
CA ASN A 28 -13.10 25.15 -1.78
C ASN A 28 -13.89 23.86 -2.10
N PHE A 29 -13.22 22.72 -2.36
CA PHE A 29 -13.85 21.38 -2.49
C PHE A 29 -14.97 21.24 -3.56
N GLU A 30 -15.21 22.23 -4.41
CA GLU A 30 -16.31 22.20 -5.38
C GLU A 30 -15.99 21.36 -6.62
N GLU A 31 -14.74 21.33 -7.09
CA GLU A 31 -14.32 20.54 -8.26
C GLU A 31 -12.90 19.96 -8.12
N PRO A 32 -12.66 18.72 -8.54
CA PRO A 32 -11.33 18.11 -8.50
C PRO A 32 -10.37 18.83 -9.46
N ILE A 33 -9.15 19.08 -9.02
CA ILE A 33 -8.10 19.63 -9.89
C ILE A 33 -7.74 18.59 -10.95
N VAL A 34 -7.83 18.97 -12.23
CA VAL A 34 -7.37 18.14 -13.35
C VAL A 34 -5.96 18.58 -13.72
N TYR A 35 -4.99 17.67 -13.56
CA TYR A 35 -3.59 17.93 -13.87
C TYR A 35 -3.32 17.71 -15.37
N GLU A 36 -2.35 18.45 -15.93
CA GLU A 36 -1.93 18.28 -17.33
C GLU A 36 -1.44 16.85 -17.62
N HIS A 37 -0.81 16.22 -16.61
CA HIS A 37 -0.29 14.86 -16.63
C HIS A 37 -1.14 13.91 -15.75
N GLN A 38 -2.47 14.03 -15.77
CA GLN A 38 -3.35 13.22 -14.92
C GLN A 38 -3.12 11.71 -15.08
N GLU A 39 -2.95 11.22 -16.31
CA GLU A 39 -2.67 9.80 -16.58
C GLU A 39 -1.33 9.34 -15.96
N ASP A 40 -0.30 10.19 -16.00
CA ASP A 40 1.00 9.89 -15.38
C ASP A 40 0.90 9.89 -13.85
N ILE A 41 0.09 10.78 -13.27
CA ILE A 41 -0.16 10.82 -11.82
C ILE A 41 -0.92 9.58 -11.36
N ASP A 42 -1.96 9.18 -12.10
CA ASP A 42 -2.77 8.00 -11.78
C ASP A 42 -1.91 6.73 -11.83
N THR A 43 -1.10 6.58 -12.88
CA THR A 43 -0.17 5.44 -13.00
C THR A 43 0.90 5.42 -11.91
N LEU A 44 1.46 6.57 -11.54
CA LEU A 44 2.41 6.66 -10.42
C LEU A 44 1.74 6.32 -9.09
N GLN A 45 0.50 6.74 -8.86
CA GLN A 45 -0.25 6.42 -7.65
C GLN A 45 -0.51 4.90 -7.56
N GLU A 46 -0.90 4.25 -8.66
CA GLU A 46 -1.04 2.79 -8.70
C GLU A 46 0.28 2.06 -8.37
N LEU A 47 1.41 2.57 -8.88
CA LEU A 47 2.72 2.01 -8.57
C LEU A 47 3.10 2.22 -7.10
N VAL A 48 2.82 3.39 -6.52
CA VAL A 48 3.03 3.64 -5.09
C VAL A 48 2.25 2.62 -4.26
N ASP A 49 0.96 2.43 -4.56
CA ASP A 49 0.07 1.52 -3.83
C ASP A 49 0.50 0.05 -3.94
N LEU A 50 1.08 -0.34 -5.08
CA LEU A 50 1.64 -1.68 -5.32
C LEU A 50 2.93 -1.94 -4.52
N PHE A 51 3.77 -0.91 -4.39
CA PHE A 51 5.03 -1.01 -3.66
C PHE A 51 4.89 -0.82 -2.16
N GLU A 52 3.80 -0.21 -1.69
CA GLU A 52 3.45 -0.15 -0.28
C GLU A 52 3.29 -1.56 0.29
N GLU A 53 4.06 -1.87 1.34
CA GLU A 53 4.00 -3.18 1.99
C GLU A 53 2.71 -3.33 2.79
N LYS A 54 1.87 -4.28 2.38
CA LYS A 54 0.59 -4.54 3.03
C LYS A 54 0.60 -5.88 3.74
N PHE A 55 0.00 -5.92 4.94
CA PHE A 55 -0.17 -7.18 5.66
C PHE A 55 -1.07 -8.14 4.87
N VAL A 56 -0.70 -9.42 4.89
CA VAL A 56 -1.51 -10.49 4.32
C VAL A 56 -2.83 -10.68 5.05
N LEU A 57 -3.86 -11.16 4.34
CA LEU A 57 -5.15 -11.45 4.93
C LEU A 57 -5.22 -12.89 5.46
N CYS A 58 -5.90 -13.05 6.59
CA CYS A 58 -6.18 -14.35 7.21
C CYS A 58 -7.69 -14.53 7.50
N PRO A 59 -8.53 -14.73 6.45
CA PRO A 59 -9.99 -14.70 6.60
C PRO A 59 -10.57 -15.87 7.42
N LYS A 60 -9.84 -16.99 7.54
CA LYS A 60 -10.27 -18.16 8.33
C LYS A 60 -9.70 -18.17 9.76
N GLY A 61 -9.01 -17.09 10.15
CA GLY A 61 -8.31 -16.98 11.42
C GLY A 61 -7.05 -17.85 11.51
N TRP A 62 -6.24 -17.55 12.51
CA TRP A 62 -5.03 -18.32 12.82
C TRP A 62 -5.38 -19.69 13.40
N LYS A 63 -4.87 -20.76 12.78
CA LYS A 63 -5.00 -22.15 13.27
C LYS A 63 -3.64 -22.82 13.49
N GLY A 64 -2.59 -22.01 13.67
CA GLY A 64 -1.20 -22.45 13.73
C GLY A 64 -0.49 -22.40 12.37
N HIS A 65 0.85 -22.26 12.41
CA HIS A 65 1.69 -21.98 11.24
C HIS A 65 1.48 -22.96 10.06
N ARG A 66 1.29 -24.26 10.35
CA ARG A 66 1.11 -25.29 9.32
C ARG A 66 -0.26 -25.30 8.65
N TYR A 67 -1.27 -24.68 9.26
CA TYR A 67 -2.67 -24.78 8.81
C TYR A 67 -3.26 -23.44 8.38
N THR A 68 -2.63 -22.33 8.76
CA THR A 68 -3.02 -21.00 8.32
C THR A 68 -2.64 -20.81 6.86
N ARG A 69 -3.60 -20.36 6.05
CA ARG A 69 -3.34 -19.90 4.68
C ARG A 69 -3.52 -18.40 4.63
N TYR A 70 -2.52 -17.74 4.06
CA TYR A 70 -2.53 -16.30 3.86
C TYR A 70 -3.00 -15.96 2.44
N TYR A 71 -3.60 -14.78 2.31
CA TYR A 71 -4.11 -14.28 1.05
C TYR A 71 -3.57 -12.87 0.80
N CYS A 72 -3.34 -12.55 -0.47
CA CYS A 72 -2.92 -11.21 -0.87
C CYS A 72 -4.04 -10.19 -0.53
N PRO A 73 -3.70 -9.05 0.09
CA PRO A 73 -4.68 -8.02 0.42
C PRO A 73 -5.30 -7.36 -0.81
N ASN A 74 -4.55 -7.29 -1.92
CA ASN A 74 -5.01 -6.70 -3.17
C ASN A 74 -5.86 -7.69 -3.99
N CYS A 75 -5.28 -8.80 -4.45
CA CYS A 75 -5.96 -9.72 -5.36
C CYS A 75 -6.73 -10.88 -4.70
N LYS A 76 -6.68 -11.01 -3.36
CA LYS A 76 -7.36 -12.06 -2.56
C LYS A 76 -7.00 -13.50 -2.97
N LYS A 77 -5.92 -13.71 -3.73
CA LYS A 77 -5.40 -15.04 -4.06
C LYS A 77 -4.48 -15.57 -2.95
N PRO A 78 -4.38 -16.89 -2.78
CA PRO A 78 -3.48 -17.47 -1.79
C PRO A 78 -2.02 -17.11 -2.10
N VAL A 79 -1.27 -16.75 -1.07
CA VAL A 79 0.17 -16.47 -1.14
C VAL A 79 0.93 -17.54 -0.35
N LYS A 80 2.19 -17.82 -0.71
CA LYS A 80 3.00 -18.74 0.06
C LYS A 80 3.61 -18.00 1.25
N ASN A 81 3.84 -18.72 2.33
CA ASN A 81 4.52 -18.17 3.49
C ASN A 81 5.93 -17.70 3.07
N ASP A 82 6.40 -16.61 3.67
CA ASP A 82 7.72 -16.03 3.46
C ASP A 82 7.96 -15.32 2.10
N ASP A 83 6.94 -15.20 1.24
CA ASP A 83 7.05 -14.40 0.02
C ASP A 83 7.05 -12.88 0.32
N SER A 84 7.99 -12.11 -0.20
CA SER A 84 7.97 -10.63 -0.04
C SER A 84 6.93 -9.92 -0.91
N HIS A 85 6.40 -10.60 -1.93
CA HIS A 85 5.45 -10.03 -2.87
C HIS A 85 4.49 -11.10 -3.41
N CYS A 86 3.31 -10.68 -3.84
CA CYS A 86 2.32 -11.57 -4.44
C CYS A 86 2.71 -11.91 -5.88
N HIS A 87 2.99 -13.18 -6.17
CA HIS A 87 3.28 -13.65 -7.53
C HIS A 87 2.15 -13.46 -8.55
N ASN A 88 0.93 -13.18 -8.11
CA ASN A 88 -0.21 -13.00 -9.02
C ASN A 88 -0.46 -11.54 -9.40
N CYS A 89 -0.23 -10.57 -8.51
CA CYS A 89 -0.52 -9.15 -8.77
C CYS A 89 0.66 -8.21 -8.52
N GLY A 90 1.81 -8.73 -8.06
CA GLY A 90 3.01 -7.92 -7.81
C GLY A 90 2.99 -7.10 -6.53
N GLN A 91 1.90 -7.10 -5.76
CA GLN A 91 1.79 -6.35 -4.49
C GLN A 91 2.86 -6.79 -3.51
N ASN A 92 3.59 -5.85 -2.93
CA ASN A 92 4.49 -6.12 -1.80
C ASN A 92 3.68 -6.51 -0.56
N ILE A 93 4.03 -7.65 0.05
CA ILE A 93 3.31 -8.20 1.18
C ILE A 93 4.25 -8.50 2.33
N LYS A 94 3.73 -8.33 3.55
CA LYS A 94 4.42 -8.70 4.78
C LYS A 94 3.56 -9.66 5.61
N PHE A 95 4.25 -10.56 6.31
CA PHE A 95 3.62 -11.56 7.16
C PHE A 95 3.70 -11.13 8.62
N PRO A 96 2.66 -11.43 9.43
CA PRO A 96 2.72 -11.20 10.87
C PRO A 96 3.80 -12.08 11.50
N LYS A 97 4.47 -11.54 12.53
CA LYS A 97 5.41 -12.31 13.33
C LYS A 97 4.66 -13.28 14.23
N ILE A 98 5.27 -14.43 14.48
CA ILE A 98 4.71 -15.43 15.40
C ILE A 98 5.43 -15.30 16.73
N GLU A 99 4.76 -14.74 17.71
CA GLU A 99 5.27 -14.65 19.07
C GLU A 99 4.73 -15.80 19.93
N VAL A 100 5.58 -16.35 20.79
CA VAL A 100 5.20 -17.41 21.73
C VAL A 100 5.38 -16.89 23.15
N THR A 101 4.28 -16.68 23.86
CA THR A 101 4.25 -16.26 25.26
C THR A 101 3.42 -17.23 26.09
N ASN A 102 3.95 -17.68 27.23
CA ASN A 102 3.25 -18.58 28.16
C ASN A 102 2.58 -19.80 27.47
N ASN A 103 3.33 -20.50 26.62
CA ASN A 103 2.86 -21.65 25.81
C ASN A 103 1.70 -21.36 24.84
N LYS A 104 1.42 -20.10 24.53
CA LYS A 104 0.45 -19.69 23.50
C LYS A 104 1.16 -18.92 22.40
N ALA A 105 0.83 -19.25 21.15
CA ALA A 105 1.38 -18.58 19.97
C ALA A 105 0.34 -17.59 19.41
N TYR A 106 0.76 -16.35 19.20
CA TYR A 106 -0.07 -15.28 18.65
C TYR A 106 0.58 -14.69 17.40
N LEU A 107 -0.25 -14.09 16.55
CA LEU A 107 0.21 -13.31 15.41
C LEU A 107 0.32 -11.86 15.83
N ASP A 108 1.53 -11.32 15.74
CA ASP A 108 1.79 -9.91 15.87
C ASP A 108 1.74 -9.24 14.50
N TRP A 109 0.85 -8.26 14.37
CA TRP A 109 0.62 -7.45 13.17
C TRP A 109 1.19 -6.04 13.33
N SER A 110 2.02 -5.81 14.35
CA SER A 110 2.66 -4.54 14.59
C SER A 110 3.80 -4.35 13.60
N ASP A 111 3.87 -3.16 13.03
CA ASP A 111 5.03 -2.71 12.28
C ASP A 111 6.09 -2.26 13.29
N GLU A 112 7.20 -3.00 13.41
CA GLU A 112 8.33 -2.63 14.28
C GLU A 112 9.16 -1.46 13.71
N ASP A 113 8.53 -0.51 13.05
CA ASP A 113 9.16 0.74 12.64
C ASP A 113 8.76 1.83 13.64
N GLU A 114 9.36 1.78 14.83
CA GLU A 114 9.42 2.90 15.80
C GLU A 114 10.77 3.62 15.69
#